data_AF-A0A3M1JJ43-F1
#
_entry.id   AF-A0A3M1JJ43-F1
#
_cell.length_a   1.000
_cell.length_b   1.000
_cell.length_c   1.000
_cell.angle_alpha   90.00
_cell.angle_beta   90.00
_cell.angle_gamma   90.00
#
_symmetry.space_group_name_H-M   'P 1'
#
loop_
_entity.id
_entity.type
_entity.pdbx_description
1 polymer ?
#
loop_
_entity_poly.entity_id
_entity_poly.type
_entity_poly.pdbx_seq_one_letter_code
_entity_poly.pdbx_strand_id
1 'polypeptide(L)'
;MTIPPQTLQEETAARTPEQAEQLCARLMENTGEMVALLDRETALLRNGKPHEITALQARKTALSTALTRDMNTFRQNSGYIRA
;
A
#
# COMPACT_ATOMS: atom_id res chain seq x y z
N MET A 1 -17.01 -5.28 -34.96
CA MET A 1 -16.45 -4.42 -33.89
C MET A 1 -15.35 -5.19 -33.19
N THR A 2 -14.10 -4.84 -33.47
CA THR A 2 -12.93 -5.45 -32.86
C THR A 2 -12.73 -4.79 -31.49
N ILE A 3 -12.95 -5.54 -30.41
CA ILE A 3 -12.59 -5.10 -29.06
C ILE A 3 -11.06 -5.12 -29.00
N PRO A 4 -10.37 -3.99 -28.74
CA PRO A 4 -8.93 -4.02 -28.52
C PRO A 4 -8.64 -4.88 -27.29
N PRO A 5 -7.65 -5.78 -27.33
CA PRO A 5 -7.26 -6.54 -26.15
C PRO A 5 -6.87 -5.53 -25.06
N GLN A 6 -7.60 -5.59 -23.95
CA GLN A 6 -7.21 -4.95 -22.72
C GLN A 6 -5.77 -5.41 -22.45
N THR A 7 -4.84 -4.47 -22.43
CA THR A 7 -3.51 -4.68 -21.89
C THR A 7 -3.70 -5.20 -20.47
N LEU A 8 -3.67 -6.52 -20.31
CA LEU A 8 -3.35 -7.18 -19.06
C LEU A 8 -2.06 -6.52 -18.59
N GLN A 9 -2.17 -5.59 -17.66
CA GLN A 9 -1.03 -5.10 -16.91
C GLN A 9 -0.49 -6.29 -16.12
N GLU A 10 0.35 -7.09 -16.77
CA GLU A 10 1.19 -8.15 -16.19
C GLU A 10 2.33 -7.57 -15.34
N GLU A 11 2.29 -6.28 -15.06
CA GLU A 11 3.26 -5.58 -14.22
C GLU A 11 2.79 -5.64 -12.77
N THR A 12 2.90 -6.79 -12.10
CA THR A 12 2.87 -6.91 -10.62
C THR A 12 3.12 -8.36 -10.16
N ALA A 13 4.05 -9.05 -10.82
CA ALA A 13 4.72 -10.19 -10.19
C ALA A 13 6.13 -9.74 -9.87
N ALA A 14 6.55 -9.81 -8.60
CA ALA A 14 7.98 -9.71 -8.27
C ALA A 14 8.64 -10.99 -8.83
N ARG A 15 9.11 -10.90 -10.08
CA ARG A 15 9.69 -12.02 -10.83
C ARG A 15 11.20 -12.17 -10.55
N THR A 16 11.80 -11.20 -9.85
CA THR A 16 13.22 -11.20 -9.47
C THR A 16 13.43 -10.86 -7.98
N PRO A 17 14.56 -11.27 -7.37
CA PRO A 17 14.91 -10.90 -5.99
C PRO A 17 14.92 -9.39 -5.76
N GLU A 18 15.45 -8.61 -6.69
CA GLU A 18 15.49 -7.13 -6.63
C GLU A 18 14.08 -6.52 -6.58
N GLN A 19 13.13 -7.08 -7.33
CA GLN A 19 11.73 -6.64 -7.31
C GLN A 19 11.04 -6.99 -5.99
N ALA A 20 11.41 -8.12 -5.36
CA ALA A 20 10.93 -8.49 -4.04
C ALA A 20 11.48 -7.56 -2.96
N GLU A 21 12.76 -7.18 -3.02
CA GLU A 21 13.36 -6.19 -2.13
C GLU A 21 12.69 -4.82 -2.26
N GLN A 22 12.46 -4.36 -3.49
CA GLN A 22 11.73 -3.11 -3.75
C GLN A 22 10.29 -3.17 -3.22
N LEU A 23 9.60 -4.29 -3.38
CA LEU A 23 8.25 -4.49 -2.83
C LEU A 23 8.26 -4.45 -1.30
N CYS A 24 9.21 -5.12 -0.66
CA CYS A 24 9.38 -5.09 0.79
C CYS A 24 9.70 -3.68 1.30
N ALA A 25 10.59 -2.94 0.62
CA ALA A 25 10.91 -1.56 0.97
C ALA A 25 9.66 -0.66 0.90
N ARG A 26 8.88 -0.75 -0.18
CA ARG A 26 7.61 -0.01 -0.32
C ARG A 26 6.60 -0.40 0.75
N LEU A 27 6.48 -1.69 1.08
CA LEU A 27 5.60 -2.16 2.15
C LEU A 27 6.00 -1.55 3.51
N MET A 28 7.29 -1.53 3.83
CA MET A 28 7.80 -0.93 5.06
C MET A 28 7.53 0.57 5.10
N GLU A 29 7.81 1.28 4.01
CA GLU A 29 7.57 2.73 3.89
C GLU A 29 6.10 3.08 4.06
N ASN A 30 5.22 2.43 3.29
CA ASN A 30 3.77 2.64 3.35
C ASN A 30 3.20 2.30 4.74
N THR A 31 3.75 1.27 5.40
CA THR A 31 3.34 0.90 6.77
C THR A 31 3.78 1.95 7.78
N GLY A 32 5.02 2.45 7.69
CA GLY A 32 5.52 3.53 8.53
C GLY A 32 4.69 4.81 8.37
N GLU A 33 4.34 5.17 7.13
CA GLU A 33 3.48 6.31 6.86
C GLU A 33 2.07 6.14 7.43
N MET A 34 1.50 4.93 7.34
CA MET A 34 0.20 4.62 7.95
C MET A 34 0.25 4.77 9.47
N VAL A 35 1.29 4.27 10.14
CA VAL A 35 1.46 4.41 11.59
C VAL A 35 1.55 5.88 11.97
N ALA A 36 2.37 6.67 11.28
CA ALA A 36 2.49 8.11 11.54
C ALA A 36 1.16 8.85 11.35
N LEU A 37 0.34 8.42 10.39
CA LEU A 37 -1.00 8.97 10.17
C LEU A 37 -1.94 8.62 11.33
N LEU A 38 -1.92 7.37 11.81
CA LEU A 38 -2.71 6.93 12.98
C LEU A 38 -2.29 7.63 14.28
N ASP A 39 -0.99 7.86 14.46
CA ASP A 39 -0.47 8.64 15.60
C ASP A 39 -0.99 10.07 15.55
N ARG A 40 -1.03 10.67 14.36
CA ARG A 40 -1.59 12.00 14.16
C ARG A 40 -3.10 12.05 14.41
N GLU A 41 -3.86 11.05 13.96
CA GLU A 41 -5.29 10.92 14.29
C GLU A 41 -5.49 10.83 15.81
N THR A 42 -4.69 10.00 16.48
CA THR A 42 -4.73 9.83 17.94
C THR A 42 -4.42 11.13 18.66
N ALA A 43 -3.43 11.90 18.19
CA ALA A 43 -3.10 13.20 18.74
C ALA A 43 -4.25 14.21 18.56
N LEU A 44 -4.90 14.23 17.40
CA LEU A 44 -6.06 15.09 17.15
C LEU A 44 -7.24 14.74 18.06
N LEU A 45 -7.52 13.46 18.26
CA LEU A 45 -8.54 13.02 19.22
C LEU A 45 -8.22 13.46 20.64
N ARG A 46 -6.97 13.26 21.09
CA ARG A 46 -6.51 13.67 22.44
C ARG A 46 -6.59 15.18 22.64
N ASN A 47 -6.38 15.96 21.59
CA ASN A 47 -6.45 17.42 21.62
C ASN A 47 -7.87 17.97 21.37
N GLY A 48 -8.90 17.12 21.32
CA GLY A 48 -10.29 17.56 21.14
C GLY A 48 -10.59 18.12 19.75
N LYS A 49 -9.84 17.70 18.72
CA LYS A 49 -9.95 18.18 17.33
C LYS A 49 -10.41 17.06 16.37
N PRO A 50 -11.53 16.36 16.64
CA PRO A 50 -11.97 15.24 15.80
C PRO A 50 -12.37 15.69 14.38
N HIS A 51 -12.76 16.96 14.21
CA HIS A 51 -13.11 17.51 12.90
C HIS A 51 -11.90 17.63 11.96
N GLU A 52 -10.67 17.71 12.48
CA GLU A 52 -9.44 17.76 11.67
C GLU A 52 -9.04 16.37 11.13
N ILE A 53 -9.63 15.28 11.65
CA ILE A 53 -9.33 13.91 11.22
C ILE A 53 -9.83 13.65 9.81
N THR A 54 -10.94 14.27 9.40
CA THR A 54 -11.49 14.11 8.04
C THR A 54 -10.49 14.57 6.96
N ALA A 55 -9.62 15.53 7.28
CA ALA A 55 -8.54 15.95 6.38
C ALA A 55 -7.48 14.85 6.14
N LEU A 56 -7.37 13.86 7.04
CA LEU A 56 -6.46 12.73 6.92
C LEU A 56 -7.06 11.53 6.17
N GLN A 57 -8.39 11.49 6.02
CA GLN A 57 -9.14 10.36 5.46
C GLN A 57 -8.72 10.01 4.02
N ALA A 58 -8.50 11.01 3.18
CA ALA A 58 -8.08 10.80 1.78
C ALA A 58 -6.72 10.11 1.70
N ARG A 59 -5.76 10.58 2.51
CA ARG A 59 -4.40 10.01 2.57
C ARG A 59 -4.41 8.59 3.16
N LYS A 60 -5.20 8.36 4.21
CA LYS A 60 -5.40 7.03 4.80
C LYS A 60 -5.98 6.03 3.80
N THR A 61 -6.95 6.45 3.00
CA THR A 61 -7.58 5.61 1.97
C THR A 61 -6.58 5.25 0.86
N ALA A 62 -5.77 6.22 0.42
CA ALA A 62 -4.73 5.98 -0.56
C ALA A 62 -3.67 4.98 -0.05
N LEU A 63 -3.15 5.19 1.16
CA LEU A 63 -2.18 4.29 1.80
C LEU A 63 -2.75 2.88 2.03
N SER A 64 -4.00 2.78 2.48
CA SER A 64 -4.66 1.48 2.68
C SER A 64 -4.80 0.70 1.37
N THR A 65 -5.13 1.41 0.28
CA THR A 65 -5.22 0.83 -1.06
C THR A 65 -3.85 0.37 -1.58
N ALA A 66 -2.81 1.20 -1.37
CA ALA A 66 -1.44 0.88 -1.75
C ALA A 66 -0.93 -0.36 -0.97
N LEU A 67 -1.07 -0.36 0.35
CA LEU A 67 -0.71 -1.51 1.19
C LEU A 67 -1.46 -2.77 0.80
N THR A 68 -2.76 -2.69 0.52
CA THR A 68 -3.55 -3.86 0.10
C THR A 68 -3.05 -4.42 -1.23
N ARG A 69 -2.71 -3.55 -2.19
CA ARG A 69 -2.14 -3.96 -3.47
C ARG A 69 -0.76 -4.61 -3.29
N ASP A 70 0.11 -4.00 -2.52
CA ASP A 70 1.46 -4.49 -2.28
C ASP A 70 1.45 -5.82 -1.49
N MET A 71 0.55 -5.97 -0.51
CA MET A 71 0.37 -7.24 0.22
C MET A 71 -0.14 -8.35 -0.70
N ASN A 72 -1.09 -8.04 -1.58
CA ASN A 72 -1.60 -9.01 -2.55
C ASN A 72 -0.50 -9.44 -3.51
N THR A 73 0.32 -8.49 -3.96
CA THR A 73 1.50 -8.74 -4.79
C THR A 73 2.49 -9.63 -4.04
N PHE A 74 2.81 -9.31 -2.78
CA PHE A 74 3.72 -10.10 -1.95
C PHE A 74 3.20 -11.53 -1.76
N ARG A 75 1.91 -11.69 -1.45
CA ARG A 75 1.28 -13.00 -1.26
C ARG A 75 1.33 -13.86 -2.52
N GLN A 76 1.03 -13.29 -3.68
CA GLN A 76 1.07 -13.99 -4.96
C GLN A 76 2.50 -14.43 -5.36
N ASN A 77 3.52 -13.70 -4.91
CA ASN A 77 4.93 -14.00 -5.21
C ASN A 77 5.67 -14.71 -4.06
N SER A 78 4.99 -15.03 -2.96
CA SER A 78 5.59 -15.71 -1.79
C SER A 78 6.21 -17.08 -2.12
N GLY A 79 5.83 -17.70 -3.23
CA GLY A 79 6.46 -18.92 -3.76
C GLY A 79 7.84 -18.70 -4.38
N TYR A 80 8.20 -17.48 -4.81
CA TYR A 80 9.51 -17.10 -5.33
C TYR A 80 10.41 -16.41 -4.30
N ILE A 81 9.82 -15.99 -3.16
CA ILE A 81 10.52 -15.31 -2.05
C ILE A 81 11.02 -16.32 -1.00
N ARG A 82 10.65 -17.61 -1.12
CA ARG A 82 11.29 -18.70 -0.36
C ARG A 82 12.54 -19.19 -1.08
N ALA A 83 13.69 -18.99 -0.42
CA ALA A 83 14.98 -19.59 -0.73
C ALA A 83 14.94 -21.13 -0.73
#